data_AF-A0A7X8N7B9-F1
#
_entry.id   AF-A0A7X8N7B9-F1
#
_cell.length_a   1.000
_cell.length_b   1.000
_cell.length_c   1.000
_cell.angle_alpha   90.00
_cell.angle_beta   90.00
_cell.angle_gamma   90.00
#
_symmetry.space_group_name_H-M   'P 1'
#
loop_
_entity.id
_entity.type
_entity.pdbx_description
1 polymer ?
#
loop_
_entity_poly.entity_id
_entity_poly.type
_entity_poly.pdbx_seq_one_letter_code
_entity_poly.pdbx_strand_id
1 'polypeptide(L)'
;MKIQNITINKYKAFQRSEILAIGSKNVFIYGENGSGKSSVYYALKDFFQSSVENINMANLRNLYLTDGLTDCAIEVEFDNNTTNSLSDSGRDTNIPSIIDANRLKSFVTYKHLLGVHNVKLDNELNIFDLVIKGVLKHYKSQTVTGGVELGKLWSDLLAESKIPYGSGKYYHATKKRKAVEVKAVAFNNALDRLFFTGGSDYLGPVVNKILNTLIPGLEINFLRHRINVDQKGELSKPKIALLISSNGTSLDTHYPHFSLNEAKLSAIAISIFLGAIVRQSSFSQDIKILFLDDILIGLDNEHRLKLIKLLKEPEFQDFQIFITTYDRHWYEVAKLQLTDWKFLEFYKGANGPAIIDNEKDDLKRAKDYFDAYDFPAAGNYLRKVLEKTLRDKLPKTYTHSEEKNGSLKPLKLDTMIDRLRLYYSDIEVEVPIQLIDSIKIYKSILFNPMSHDDIKSPIYKNDIEDGFKVIDELQNLQLPIKDIVLEKNKTFQIDLPDISYTAEVVVVENVYKVDNNRTISFTSTKFSFNLWTRETIDFAKSTGAPIESYKPGDRLDNILKGPYDLEWISKAINPTYKEKGLAEINVEDLKNAMTCDGKTLTQWLV
;
A
#
# COMPACT_ATOMS: atom_id res chain seq x y z
N MET A 1 13.38 9.87 20.72
CA MET A 1 12.63 11.12 20.54
C MET A 1 12.04 11.15 19.15
N LYS A 2 10.76 11.52 19.02
CA LYS A 2 10.06 11.74 17.74
C LYS A 2 9.54 13.17 17.68
N ILE A 3 9.48 13.73 16.49
CA ILE A 3 8.92 15.06 16.22
C ILE A 3 7.41 15.01 16.49
N GLN A 4 6.98 15.87 17.40
CA GLN A 4 5.59 16.06 17.78
C GLN A 4 4.95 17.18 16.97
N ASN A 5 5.59 18.35 16.88
CA ASN A 5 5.11 19.49 16.10
C ASN A 5 6.25 20.14 15.31
N ILE A 6 5.92 20.70 14.14
CA ILE A 6 6.84 21.53 13.35
C ILE A 6 6.15 22.87 13.10
N THR A 7 6.73 23.95 13.57
CA THR A 7 6.27 25.31 13.30
C THR A 7 7.18 25.93 12.24
N ILE A 8 6.59 26.36 11.12
CA ILE A 8 7.32 27.00 10.02
C ILE A 8 6.77 28.42 9.87
N ASN A 9 7.59 29.42 10.17
CA ASN A 9 7.21 30.82 10.06
C ASN A 9 7.97 31.50 8.91
N LYS A 10 7.21 31.97 7.91
CA LYS A 10 7.70 32.83 6.83
C LYS A 10 8.88 32.27 6.03
N TYR A 11 9.10 30.95 6.07
CA TYR A 11 10.21 30.27 5.42
C TYR A 11 9.81 29.72 4.05
N LYS A 12 10.61 30.01 3.02
CA LYS A 12 10.40 29.62 1.62
C LYS A 12 8.97 29.85 1.16
N ALA A 13 8.16 28.81 0.95
CA ALA A 13 6.79 28.94 0.43
C ALA A 13 5.80 29.49 1.47
N PHE A 14 6.09 29.41 2.77
CA PHE A 14 5.20 29.86 3.84
C PHE A 14 5.24 31.38 3.99
N GLN A 15 4.10 32.07 3.96
CA GLN A 15 4.04 33.53 4.16
C GLN A 15 3.62 33.95 5.59
N ARG A 16 3.18 32.97 6.39
CA ARG A 16 2.79 33.13 7.80
C ARG A 16 3.28 31.94 8.62
N SER A 17 3.08 31.99 9.93
CA SER A 17 3.36 30.85 10.81
C SER A 17 2.30 29.78 10.59
N GLU A 18 2.76 28.55 10.34
CA GLU A 18 1.92 27.36 10.21
C GLU A 18 2.49 26.26 11.13
N ILE A 19 1.60 25.60 11.85
CA ILE A 19 1.95 24.48 12.74
C ILE A 19 1.49 23.18 12.09
N LEU A 20 2.44 22.30 11.85
CA LEU A 20 2.23 20.92 11.41
C LEU A 20 2.21 20.02 12.65
N ALA A 21 1.02 19.66 13.12
CA ALA A 21 0.87 18.74 14.25
C ALA A 21 1.18 17.30 13.82
N ILE A 22 2.42 16.85 13.97
CA ILE A 22 2.89 15.54 13.49
C ILE A 22 2.39 14.40 14.37
N GLY A 23 2.28 14.63 15.68
CA GLY A 23 1.76 13.64 16.63
C GLY A 23 2.68 12.43 16.82
N SER A 24 4.00 12.60 16.67
CA SER A 24 5.00 11.52 16.80
C SER A 24 4.83 10.35 15.82
N LYS A 25 4.05 10.58 14.75
CA LYS A 25 3.80 9.59 13.69
C LYS A 25 4.80 9.76 12.55
N ASN A 26 4.90 8.71 11.73
CA ASN A 26 5.41 8.84 10.37
C ASN A 26 4.41 9.66 9.54
N VAL A 27 4.90 10.37 8.52
CA VAL A 27 4.11 11.35 7.79
C VAL A 27 4.18 11.11 6.30
N PHE A 28 3.02 11.10 5.67
CA PHE A 28 2.87 11.02 4.23
C PHE A 28 2.16 12.28 3.73
N ILE A 29 2.83 13.06 2.88
CA ILE A 29 2.36 14.36 2.40
C ILE A 29 2.13 14.28 0.90
N TYR A 30 0.90 14.54 0.47
CA TYR A 30 0.58 14.81 -0.94
C TYR A 30 0.58 16.31 -1.21
N GLY A 31 1.06 16.74 -2.37
CA GLY A 31 0.81 18.10 -2.84
C GLY A 31 1.27 18.36 -4.26
N GLU A 32 0.56 19.24 -4.96
CA GLU A 32 0.92 19.64 -6.33
C GLU A 32 2.24 20.43 -6.37
N ASN A 33 2.81 20.58 -7.57
CA ASN A 33 4.01 21.39 -7.76
C ASN A 33 3.77 22.86 -7.35
N GLY A 34 4.59 23.34 -6.41
CA GLY A 34 4.47 24.69 -5.85
C GLY A 34 3.51 24.82 -4.67
N SER A 35 2.96 23.71 -4.15
CA SER A 35 2.12 23.69 -2.94
C SER A 35 2.86 23.95 -1.63
N GLY A 36 4.20 23.91 -1.65
CA GLY A 36 5.04 24.12 -0.46
C GLY A 36 5.57 22.85 0.21
N LYS A 37 5.23 21.65 -0.27
CA LYS A 37 5.72 20.36 0.28
C LYS A 37 7.25 20.29 0.43
N SER A 38 7.99 20.70 -0.61
CA SER A 38 9.46 20.71 -0.55
C SER A 38 10.00 21.77 0.42
N SER A 39 9.21 22.80 0.79
CA SER A 39 9.63 23.73 1.85
C SER A 39 9.65 23.06 3.22
N VAL A 40 8.79 22.07 3.48
CA VAL A 40 8.86 21.24 4.70
C VAL A 40 10.11 20.39 4.71
N TYR A 41 10.44 19.75 3.58
CA TYR A 41 11.71 19.01 3.41
C TYR A 41 12.91 19.89 3.75
N TYR A 42 12.99 21.10 3.16
CA TYR A 42 14.12 21.99 3.41
C TYR A 42 14.11 22.57 4.82
N ALA A 43 12.94 22.86 5.40
CA ALA A 43 12.85 23.37 6.76
C ALA A 43 13.46 22.38 7.76
N LEU A 44 13.05 21.10 7.69
CA LEU A 44 13.65 20.07 8.56
C LEU A 44 15.12 19.84 8.23
N LYS A 45 15.50 19.78 6.94
CA LYS A 45 16.90 19.62 6.55
C LYS A 45 17.78 20.74 7.12
N ASP A 46 17.38 21.99 6.95
CA ASP A 46 18.13 23.16 7.40
C ASP A 46 18.14 23.25 8.93
N PHE A 47 17.04 22.88 9.59
CA PHE A 47 16.97 22.74 11.05
C PHE A 47 18.04 21.78 11.57
N PHE A 48 18.10 20.54 11.07
CA PHE A 48 19.13 19.58 11.47
C PHE A 48 20.54 20.03 11.07
N GLN A 49 20.70 20.58 9.86
CA GLN A 49 22.00 21.04 9.35
C GLN A 49 22.55 22.22 10.19
N SER A 50 21.67 23.07 10.71
CA SER A 50 22.07 24.21 11.53
C SER A 50 22.78 23.84 12.84
N SER A 51 22.67 22.58 13.28
CA SER A 51 23.38 22.08 14.46
C SER A 51 24.91 22.21 14.35
N VAL A 52 25.46 22.19 13.14
CA VAL A 52 26.92 22.22 12.90
C VAL A 52 27.36 23.31 11.92
N GLU A 53 26.43 23.96 11.22
CA GLU A 53 26.71 24.95 10.18
C GLU A 53 25.83 26.18 10.35
N ASN A 54 26.30 27.35 9.92
CA ASN A 54 25.46 28.56 9.91
C ASN A 54 24.50 28.55 8.72
N ILE A 55 23.20 28.73 8.99
CA ILE A 55 22.15 28.83 7.98
C ILE A 55 21.65 30.27 7.99
N ASN A 56 21.77 30.95 6.85
CA ASN A 56 21.29 32.33 6.70
C ASN A 56 19.78 32.33 6.46
N MET A 57 19.01 32.44 7.55
CA MET A 57 17.54 32.42 7.52
C MET A 57 16.92 33.58 6.74
N ALA A 58 17.58 34.75 6.71
CA ALA A 58 17.09 35.92 5.98
C ALA A 58 17.00 35.64 4.47
N ASN A 59 17.95 34.89 3.91
CA ASN A 59 17.94 34.48 2.50
C ASN A 59 16.89 33.40 2.19
N LEU A 60 16.35 32.76 3.23
CA LEU A 60 15.35 31.69 3.13
C LEU A 60 13.95 32.18 3.47
N ARG A 61 13.81 33.44 3.91
CA ARG A 61 12.52 34.10 4.11
C ARG A 61 11.73 34.14 2.80
N ASN A 62 10.43 34.04 2.90
CA ASN A 62 9.53 34.07 1.75
C ASN A 62 9.74 35.33 0.92
N LEU A 63 10.01 35.13 -0.37
CA LEU A 63 10.42 36.20 -1.29
C LEU A 63 9.34 37.25 -1.55
N TYR A 64 8.07 36.94 -1.27
CA TYR A 64 6.94 37.85 -1.49
C TYR A 64 6.68 38.79 -0.31
N LEU A 65 7.33 38.55 0.84
CA LEU A 65 7.19 39.41 2.01
C LEU A 65 8.21 40.55 1.95
N THR A 66 7.72 41.78 1.75
CA THR A 66 8.53 43.01 1.61
C THR A 66 8.41 43.97 2.80
N ASP A 67 7.94 43.46 3.94
CA ASP A 67 7.72 44.19 5.20
C ASP A 67 9.02 44.59 5.93
N GLY A 68 10.19 44.15 5.46
CA GLY A 68 11.49 44.48 6.06
C GLY A 68 11.76 43.79 7.41
N LEU A 69 10.95 42.81 7.80
CA LEU A 69 11.08 42.11 9.09
C LEU A 69 12.05 40.93 9.01
N THR A 70 12.65 40.60 10.16
CA THR A 70 13.57 39.46 10.36
C THR A 70 12.94 38.47 11.34
N ASP A 71 11.94 37.76 10.86
CA ASP A 71 11.11 36.85 11.65
C ASP A 71 10.95 35.47 11.00
N CYS A 72 11.84 35.10 10.08
CA CYS A 72 11.88 33.77 9.50
C CYS A 72 12.36 32.78 10.57
N ALA A 73 11.57 31.73 10.83
CA ALA A 73 11.88 30.76 11.87
C ALA A 73 11.35 29.36 11.55
N ILE A 74 12.05 28.36 12.06
CA ILE A 74 11.65 26.96 12.09
C ILE A 74 11.80 26.50 13.54
N GLU A 75 10.75 25.89 14.08
CA GLU A 75 10.76 25.33 15.42
C GLU A 75 10.27 23.88 15.36
N VAL A 76 10.92 23.01 16.11
CA VAL A 76 10.62 21.58 16.18
C VAL A 76 10.44 21.21 17.65
N GLU A 77 9.25 20.72 17.97
CA GLU A 77 8.91 20.16 19.27
C GLU A 77 8.95 18.63 19.19
N PHE A 78 9.57 17.99 20.17
CA PHE A 78 9.67 16.54 20.28
C PHE A 78 8.70 15.97 21.34
N ASP A 79 8.46 14.66 21.27
CA ASP A 79 7.55 13.88 22.14
C ASP A 79 7.87 13.93 23.64
N ASN A 80 9.08 14.32 24.00
CA ASN A 80 9.51 14.57 25.38
C ASN A 80 9.29 16.03 25.84
N ASN A 81 8.56 16.84 25.06
CA ASN A 81 8.32 18.27 25.25
C ASN A 81 9.56 19.16 25.15
N THR A 82 10.67 18.66 24.58
CA THR A 82 11.79 19.53 24.21
C THR A 82 11.49 20.25 22.92
N THR A 83 11.79 21.54 22.88
CA THR A 83 11.60 22.39 21.71
C THR A 83 12.92 23.05 21.36
N ASN A 84 13.23 23.02 20.06
CA ASN A 84 14.42 23.64 19.51
C ASN A 84 14.04 24.47 18.29
N SER A 85 14.78 25.54 18.03
CA SER A 85 14.48 26.51 16.98
C SER A 85 15.72 26.93 16.18
N LEU A 86 15.46 27.34 14.94
CA LEU A 86 16.36 27.99 14.01
C LEU A 86 15.65 29.23 13.48
N SER A 87 16.22 30.41 13.67
CA SER A 87 15.63 31.69 13.24
C SER A 87 16.69 32.70 12.81
N ASP A 88 16.25 33.86 12.33
CA ASP A 88 17.12 35.01 12.06
C ASP A 88 17.90 35.50 13.30
N SER A 89 17.30 35.39 14.49
CA SER A 89 17.89 35.89 15.75
C SER A 89 18.85 34.90 16.40
N GLY A 90 18.83 33.63 15.98
CA GLY A 90 19.71 32.60 16.51
C GLY A 90 19.17 31.19 16.36
N ARG A 91 19.88 30.25 16.98
CA ARG A 91 19.52 28.83 17.01
C ARG A 91 19.92 28.21 18.33
N ASP A 92 19.23 27.14 18.71
CA ASP A 92 19.58 26.28 19.85
C ASP A 92 19.78 24.81 19.41
N THR A 93 19.89 24.56 18.10
CA THR A 93 20.01 23.23 17.50
C THR A 93 21.35 22.53 17.72
N ASN A 94 22.35 23.21 18.31
CA ASN A 94 23.69 22.68 18.57
C ASN A 94 23.72 21.81 19.84
N ILE A 95 22.86 20.79 19.87
CA ILE A 95 22.79 19.79 20.95
C ILE A 95 23.17 18.41 20.41
N PRO A 96 23.74 17.51 21.24
CA PRO A 96 24.26 16.22 20.78
C PRO A 96 23.27 15.40 19.95
N SER A 97 22.01 15.30 20.38
CA SER A 97 20.97 14.52 19.70
C SER A 97 20.65 15.01 18.28
N ILE A 98 20.59 16.33 18.06
CA ILE A 98 20.35 16.93 16.73
C ILE A 98 21.61 16.85 15.85
N ILE A 99 22.80 17.02 16.44
CA ILE A 99 24.08 16.84 15.73
C ILE A 99 24.18 15.40 15.21
N ASP A 100 23.86 14.42 16.05
CA ASP A 100 23.91 13.00 15.70
C ASP A 100 22.86 12.64 14.65
N ALA A 101 21.64 13.18 14.75
CA ALA A 101 20.63 13.03 13.70
C ALA A 101 21.09 13.60 12.35
N ASN A 102 21.73 14.78 12.35
CA ASN A 102 22.28 15.40 11.15
C ASN A 102 23.42 14.58 10.53
N ARG A 103 24.16 13.77 11.29
CA ARG A 103 25.22 12.88 10.75
C ARG A 103 24.66 11.80 9.84
N LEU A 104 23.43 11.36 10.05
CA LEU A 104 22.78 10.37 9.17
C LEU A 104 22.67 10.87 7.73
N LYS A 105 22.46 12.19 7.54
CA LYS A 105 22.22 12.81 6.22
C LYS A 105 21.10 12.11 5.44
N SER A 106 20.05 11.73 6.16
CA SER A 106 18.91 10.90 5.75
C SER A 106 17.83 11.66 4.97
N PHE A 107 18.22 12.69 4.22
CA PHE A 107 17.34 13.50 3.40
C PHE A 107 17.66 13.29 1.92
N VAL A 108 16.73 12.74 1.16
CA VAL A 108 16.91 12.47 -0.29
C VAL A 108 15.75 13.03 -1.10
N THR A 109 16.05 13.40 -2.34
CA THR A 109 15.10 13.96 -3.31
C THR A 109 15.31 13.29 -4.65
N TYR A 110 14.34 13.37 -5.56
CA TYR A 110 14.52 12.91 -6.95
C TYR A 110 15.78 13.48 -7.63
N LYS A 111 16.18 14.73 -7.33
CA LYS A 111 17.41 15.34 -7.87
C LYS A 111 18.69 14.55 -7.56
N HIS A 112 18.75 13.88 -6.41
CA HIS A 112 19.87 13.00 -6.06
C HIS A 112 19.88 11.71 -6.89
N LEU A 113 18.70 11.30 -7.39
CA LEU A 113 18.48 10.12 -8.22
C LEU A 113 18.60 10.42 -9.72
N LEU A 114 18.61 11.69 -10.16
CA LEU A 114 18.78 12.07 -11.58
C LEU A 114 20.06 11.50 -12.22
N GLY A 115 21.07 11.14 -11.41
CA GLY A 115 22.24 10.42 -11.87
C GLY A 115 21.90 9.14 -12.64
N VAL A 116 20.76 8.50 -12.36
CA VAL A 116 20.25 7.31 -13.06
C VAL A 116 20.12 7.53 -14.56
N HIS A 117 19.57 8.67 -15.01
CA HIS A 117 19.42 8.95 -16.45
C HIS A 117 20.75 9.17 -17.17
N ASN A 118 21.81 9.51 -16.42
CA ASN A 118 23.15 9.74 -16.96
C ASN A 118 24.01 8.47 -16.92
N VAL A 119 23.51 7.37 -16.35
CA VAL A 119 24.22 6.10 -16.36
C VAL A 119 24.19 5.55 -17.78
N LYS A 120 25.34 5.58 -18.44
CA LYS A 120 25.52 4.96 -19.75
C LYS A 120 25.40 3.45 -19.60
N LEU A 121 24.43 2.86 -20.27
CA LEU A 121 24.19 1.42 -20.29
C LEU A 121 25.05 0.70 -21.34
N ASP A 122 26.29 1.17 -21.55
CA ASP A 122 27.23 0.59 -22.50
C ASP A 122 27.70 -0.80 -21.97
N ASN A 123 28.83 -1.35 -22.46
CA ASN A 123 29.34 -2.65 -22.02
C ASN A 123 29.56 -2.80 -20.49
N GLU A 124 29.56 -1.70 -19.72
CA GLU A 124 29.75 -1.73 -18.28
C GLU A 124 28.99 -0.62 -17.53
N LEU A 125 28.29 -0.98 -16.45
CA LEU A 125 27.47 -0.07 -15.65
C LEU A 125 28.30 0.72 -14.63
N ASN A 126 28.75 1.92 -14.99
CA ASN A 126 29.48 2.80 -14.06
C ASN A 126 28.55 3.75 -13.29
N ILE A 127 28.39 3.52 -11.99
CA ILE A 127 27.53 4.31 -11.10
C ILE A 127 28.28 5.37 -10.29
N PHE A 128 29.54 5.66 -10.60
CA PHE A 128 30.35 6.60 -9.80
C PHE A 128 29.65 7.94 -9.56
N ASP A 129 29.10 8.56 -10.60
CA ASP A 129 28.43 9.86 -10.48
C ASP A 129 27.12 9.76 -9.69
N LEU A 130 26.34 8.70 -9.90
CA LEU A 130 25.11 8.44 -9.14
C LEU A 130 25.41 8.36 -7.63
N VAL A 131 26.49 7.67 -7.25
CA VAL A 131 26.83 7.44 -5.84
C VAL A 131 27.54 8.66 -5.23
N ILE A 132 28.65 9.09 -5.83
CA ILE A 132 29.57 10.06 -5.21
C ILE A 132 29.05 11.50 -5.35
N LYS A 133 28.38 11.82 -6.45
CA LYS A 133 27.79 13.16 -6.68
C LYS A 133 26.30 13.20 -6.38
N GLY A 134 25.63 12.05 -6.30
CA GLY A 134 24.20 11.91 -5.98
C GLY A 134 23.97 11.38 -4.57
N VAL A 135 23.56 10.11 -4.47
CA VAL A 135 22.93 9.54 -3.27
C VAL A 135 23.82 9.50 -2.02
N LEU A 136 25.14 9.34 -2.16
CA LEU A 136 26.09 9.35 -1.04
C LEU A 136 26.95 10.61 -1.01
N LYS A 137 26.58 11.67 -1.75
CA LYS A 137 27.33 12.93 -1.78
C LYS A 137 27.62 13.48 -0.38
N HIS A 138 26.60 13.45 0.48
CA HIS A 138 26.68 13.99 1.84
C HIS A 138 27.10 12.95 2.88
N TYR A 139 27.33 11.69 2.50
CA TYR A 139 27.76 10.64 3.42
C TYR A 139 29.02 11.07 4.17
N LYS A 140 28.99 11.01 5.51
CA LYS A 140 30.08 11.48 6.37
C LYS A 140 30.22 10.56 7.58
N SER A 141 31.41 9.97 7.73
CA SER A 141 31.75 9.14 8.88
C SER A 141 33.18 9.38 9.31
N GLN A 142 33.41 9.40 10.62
CA GLN A 142 34.76 9.56 11.17
C GLN A 142 35.68 8.40 10.78
N THR A 143 35.15 7.18 10.75
CA THR A 143 35.93 5.97 10.44
C THR A 143 36.07 5.75 8.94
N VAL A 144 35.11 6.20 8.13
CA VAL A 144 35.09 5.97 6.68
C VAL A 144 35.70 7.11 5.88
N THR A 145 35.25 8.35 6.14
CA THR A 145 35.61 9.53 5.36
C THR A 145 36.46 10.54 6.13
N GLY A 146 36.90 10.20 7.34
CA GLY A 146 37.70 11.10 8.19
C GLY A 146 36.92 12.34 8.65
N GLY A 147 35.59 12.24 8.75
CA GLY A 147 34.74 13.36 9.18
C GLY A 147 34.46 14.41 8.10
N VAL A 148 34.85 14.15 6.84
CA VAL A 148 34.54 14.98 5.67
C VAL A 148 33.45 14.31 4.85
N GLU A 149 32.57 15.08 4.19
CA GLU A 149 31.58 14.49 3.28
C GLU A 149 32.27 13.81 2.08
N LEU A 150 31.75 12.65 1.65
CA LEU A 150 32.32 11.86 0.56
C LEU A 150 32.42 12.65 -0.75
N GLY A 151 31.37 13.41 -1.09
CA GLY A 151 31.37 14.30 -2.26
C GLY A 151 32.40 15.42 -2.15
N LYS A 152 32.70 15.90 -0.94
CA LYS A 152 33.73 16.91 -0.69
C LYS A 152 35.15 16.35 -0.85
N LEU A 153 35.40 15.12 -0.38
CA LEU A 153 36.67 14.42 -0.65
C LEU A 153 36.94 14.35 -2.17
N TRP A 154 35.91 14.02 -2.95
CA TRP A 154 36.01 13.98 -4.41
C TRP A 154 36.24 15.38 -5.03
N SER A 155 35.47 16.39 -4.62
CA SER A 155 35.64 17.76 -5.16
C SER A 155 37.00 18.34 -4.83
N ASP A 156 37.51 18.11 -3.62
CA ASP A 156 38.80 18.62 -3.17
C ASP A 156 39.96 17.94 -3.90
N LEU A 157 39.82 16.64 -4.22
CA LEU A 157 40.75 15.89 -5.07
C LEU A 157 40.75 16.43 -6.50
N LEU A 158 39.57 16.61 -7.10
CA LEU A 158 39.42 17.11 -8.46
C LEU A 158 39.91 18.57 -8.61
N ALA A 159 39.69 19.40 -7.60
CA ALA A 159 40.20 20.77 -7.58
C ALA A 159 41.73 20.79 -7.53
N GLU A 160 42.34 19.95 -6.68
CA GLU A 160 43.81 19.84 -6.57
C GLU A 160 44.45 19.37 -7.87
N SER A 161 43.84 18.39 -8.56
CA SER A 161 44.38 17.87 -9.84
C SER A 161 44.35 18.91 -10.96
N LYS A 162 43.45 19.91 -10.88
CA LYS A 162 43.30 20.98 -11.87
C LYS A 162 44.23 22.17 -11.66
N ILE A 163 44.99 22.23 -10.56
CA ILE A 163 45.95 23.31 -10.32
C ILE A 163 47.04 23.25 -11.41
N PRO A 164 47.31 24.37 -12.13
CA PRO A 164 48.36 24.40 -13.15
C PRO A 164 49.76 24.36 -12.52
N TYR A 165 50.75 23.81 -13.24
CA TYR A 165 52.16 23.77 -12.83
C TYR A 165 53.06 24.37 -13.93
N GLY A 166 54.22 24.94 -13.55
CA GLY A 166 55.14 25.64 -14.47
C GLY A 166 56.46 26.03 -13.81
N SER A 167 57.40 26.62 -14.56
CA SER A 167 58.70 27.09 -14.05
C SER A 167 58.61 28.51 -13.43
N GLY A 168 59.33 28.75 -12.32
CA GLY A 168 59.35 30.05 -11.61
C GLY A 168 58.51 30.07 -10.32
N LYS A 169 57.69 31.12 -10.11
CA LYS A 169 56.76 31.27 -8.94
C LYS A 169 55.59 30.25 -8.91
N TYR A 170 55.59 29.24 -9.78
CA TYR A 170 54.54 28.23 -9.91
C TYR A 170 54.95 26.90 -9.26
N TYR A 171 53.96 26.11 -8.81
CA TYR A 171 54.16 24.81 -8.17
C TYR A 171 55.01 23.88 -9.05
N HIS A 172 56.09 23.29 -8.51
CA HIS A 172 56.83 22.21 -9.17
C HIS A 172 55.90 20.99 -9.38
N ALA A 173 55.97 20.34 -10.55
CA ALA A 173 55.13 19.20 -10.92
C ALA A 173 55.11 18.08 -9.85
N THR A 174 56.28 17.78 -9.26
CA THR A 174 56.42 16.79 -8.18
C THR A 174 55.64 17.18 -6.92
N LYS A 175 55.59 18.48 -6.58
CA LYS A 175 54.86 18.99 -5.42
C LYS A 175 53.35 18.89 -5.65
N LYS A 176 52.88 19.23 -6.87
CA LYS A 176 51.49 19.02 -7.27
C LYS A 176 51.11 17.55 -7.15
N ARG A 177 51.88 16.65 -7.79
CA ARG A 177 51.64 15.20 -7.74
C ARG A 177 51.46 14.71 -6.31
N LYS A 178 52.38 15.06 -5.41
CA LYS A 178 52.32 14.67 -4.00
C LYS A 178 51.06 15.18 -3.29
N ALA A 179 50.65 16.42 -3.56
CA ALA A 179 49.42 16.99 -2.99
C ALA A 179 48.16 16.25 -3.47
N VAL A 180 48.10 15.94 -4.78
CA VAL A 180 47.01 15.16 -5.39
C VAL A 180 46.99 13.74 -4.84
N GLU A 181 48.14 13.08 -4.72
CA GLU A 181 48.27 11.72 -4.16
C GLU A 181 47.73 11.63 -2.73
N VAL A 182 48.02 12.60 -1.87
CA VAL A 182 47.48 12.61 -0.49
C VAL A 182 45.95 12.64 -0.49
N LYS A 183 45.34 13.48 -1.33
CA LYS A 183 43.87 13.53 -1.45
C LYS A 183 43.30 12.27 -2.10
N ALA A 184 43.98 11.70 -3.08
CA ALA A 184 43.58 10.46 -3.73
C ALA A 184 43.59 9.28 -2.76
N VAL A 185 44.59 9.19 -1.88
CA VAL A 185 44.65 8.17 -0.81
C VAL A 185 43.46 8.31 0.13
N ALA A 186 43.15 9.52 0.61
CA ALA A 186 42.00 9.74 1.49
C ALA A 186 40.67 9.31 0.83
N PHE A 187 40.48 9.69 -0.44
CA PHE A 187 39.29 9.30 -1.19
C PHE A 187 39.22 7.78 -1.46
N ASN A 188 40.33 7.17 -1.89
CA ASN A 188 40.41 5.73 -2.13
C ASN A 188 40.15 4.91 -0.87
N ASN A 189 40.64 5.35 0.29
CA ASN A 189 40.37 4.68 1.58
C ASN A 189 38.87 4.68 1.90
N ALA A 190 38.16 5.78 1.62
CA ALA A 190 36.71 5.84 1.79
C ALA A 190 35.98 4.88 0.83
N LEU A 191 36.40 4.84 -0.44
CA LEU A 191 35.86 3.88 -1.41
C LEU A 191 36.15 2.43 -1.00
N ASP A 192 37.35 2.17 -0.48
CA ASP A 192 37.75 0.85 0.00
C ASP A 192 36.84 0.37 1.11
N ARG A 193 36.54 1.24 2.08
CA ARG A 193 35.64 0.88 3.17
C ARG A 193 34.23 0.60 2.66
N LEU A 194 33.65 1.48 1.85
CA LEU A 194 32.25 1.36 1.44
C LEU A 194 31.99 0.25 0.41
N PHE A 195 32.96 -0.04 -0.46
CA PHE A 195 32.76 -0.85 -1.67
C PHE A 195 33.76 -2.02 -1.79
N PHE A 196 34.45 -2.42 -0.72
CA PHE A 196 35.24 -3.67 -0.72
C PHE A 196 34.48 -4.83 -0.12
N THR A 197 34.27 -5.86 -0.93
CA THR A 197 33.70 -7.11 -0.47
C THR A 197 34.49 -7.67 0.72
N GLY A 198 33.78 -7.98 1.80
CA GLY A 198 34.37 -8.51 3.04
C GLY A 198 34.95 -7.46 3.99
N GLY A 199 34.97 -6.17 3.63
CA GLY A 199 35.33 -5.10 4.55
C GLY A 199 34.24 -4.89 5.62
N SER A 200 34.63 -4.46 6.83
CA SER A 200 33.67 -4.12 7.89
C SER A 200 32.66 -3.09 7.37
N ASP A 201 33.19 -2.00 6.80
CA ASP A 201 32.67 -0.93 5.91
C ASP A 201 31.60 -1.27 4.85
N TYR A 202 31.59 -2.52 4.37
CA TYR A 202 31.02 -2.83 3.07
C TYR A 202 29.50 -2.65 3.03
N LEU A 203 29.00 -1.90 2.05
CA LEU A 203 27.57 -1.65 1.89
C LEU A 203 26.81 -2.82 1.26
N GLY A 204 27.48 -3.67 0.48
CA GLY A 204 26.84 -4.72 -0.34
C GLY A 204 25.76 -5.54 0.35
N PRO A 205 26.01 -6.15 1.54
CA PRO A 205 25.03 -7.00 2.21
C PRO A 205 23.73 -6.25 2.57
N VAL A 206 23.85 -5.05 3.14
CA VAL A 206 22.68 -4.25 3.54
C VAL A 206 21.94 -3.73 2.30
N VAL A 207 22.68 -3.31 1.27
CA VAL A 207 22.09 -2.86 0.00
C VAL A 207 21.34 -3.99 -0.70
N ASN A 208 21.90 -5.20 -0.77
CA ASN A 208 21.24 -6.35 -1.39
C ASN A 208 20.02 -6.81 -0.58
N LYS A 209 20.07 -6.75 0.76
CA LYS A 209 18.90 -7.03 1.60
C LYS A 209 17.73 -6.12 1.23
N ILE A 210 17.99 -4.80 1.12
CA ILE A 210 16.99 -3.81 0.75
C ILE A 210 16.52 -4.00 -0.71
N LEU A 211 17.48 -4.23 -1.63
CA LEU A 211 17.19 -4.39 -3.05
C LEU A 211 16.31 -5.61 -3.30
N ASN A 212 16.55 -6.73 -2.63
CA ASN A 212 15.77 -7.95 -2.79
C ASN A 212 14.29 -7.77 -2.35
N THR A 213 14.02 -6.87 -1.40
CA THR A 213 12.63 -6.50 -1.05
C THR A 213 11.98 -5.67 -2.15
N LEU A 214 12.72 -4.75 -2.78
CA LEU A 214 12.21 -3.90 -3.85
C LEU A 214 12.09 -4.64 -5.20
N ILE A 215 13.03 -5.51 -5.52
CA ILE A 215 13.13 -6.27 -6.77
C ILE A 215 13.66 -7.68 -6.43
N PRO A 216 12.77 -8.62 -6.08
CA PRO A 216 13.15 -9.98 -5.74
C PRO A 216 14.01 -10.65 -6.82
N GLY A 217 15.08 -11.31 -6.38
CA GLY A 217 15.99 -12.04 -7.25
C GLY A 217 17.05 -11.17 -7.94
N LEU A 218 17.02 -9.84 -7.79
CA LEU A 218 18.08 -8.95 -8.28
C LEU A 218 19.13 -8.73 -7.19
N GLU A 219 20.40 -8.98 -7.52
CA GLU A 219 21.54 -8.79 -6.64
C GLU A 219 22.63 -7.99 -7.35
N ILE A 220 23.40 -7.22 -6.56
CA ILE A 220 24.51 -6.41 -7.06
C ILE A 220 25.80 -6.65 -6.27
N ASN A 221 26.93 -6.51 -6.94
CA ASN A 221 28.25 -6.43 -6.32
C ASN A 221 29.00 -5.21 -6.83
N PHE A 222 29.62 -4.48 -5.91
CA PHE A 222 30.38 -3.28 -6.25
C PHE A 222 31.82 -3.64 -6.66
N LEU A 223 32.21 -3.22 -7.85
CA LEU A 223 33.60 -3.23 -8.32
C LEU A 223 34.13 -1.80 -8.37
N ARG A 224 34.68 -1.34 -7.25
CA ARG A 224 35.37 -0.04 -7.23
C ARG A 224 36.69 -0.12 -7.99
N HIS A 225 37.06 0.99 -8.60
CA HIS A 225 38.39 1.20 -9.16
C HIS A 225 39.08 2.32 -8.38
N ARG A 226 40.29 2.07 -7.90
CA ARG A 226 41.09 3.11 -7.23
C ARG A 226 41.44 4.21 -8.22
N ILE A 227 41.39 5.45 -7.74
CA ILE A 227 41.86 6.62 -8.47
C ILE A 227 43.39 6.62 -8.42
N ASN A 228 44.02 6.50 -9.58
CA ASN A 228 45.46 6.61 -9.75
C ASN A 228 45.84 8.04 -10.13
N VAL A 229 47.00 8.47 -9.67
CA VAL A 229 47.58 9.79 -9.97
C VAL A 229 48.82 9.57 -10.83
N ASP A 230 48.86 10.20 -12.00
CA ASP A 230 50.00 10.08 -12.91
C ASP A 230 51.16 11.01 -12.53
N GLN A 231 52.22 11.02 -13.34
CA GLN A 231 53.40 11.87 -13.09
C GLN A 231 53.11 13.38 -13.13
N LYS A 232 52.04 13.79 -13.82
CA LYS A 232 51.60 15.19 -13.96
C LYS A 232 50.56 15.60 -12.91
N GLY A 233 50.16 14.68 -12.04
CA GLY A 233 49.09 14.89 -11.07
C GLY A 233 47.70 14.82 -11.69
N GLU A 234 47.56 14.18 -12.86
CA GLU A 234 46.27 13.90 -13.50
C GLU A 234 45.66 12.61 -12.94
N LEU A 235 44.33 12.54 -12.95
CA LEU A 235 43.57 11.45 -12.33
C LEU A 235 43.14 10.43 -13.38
N SER A 236 43.21 9.14 -13.03
CA SER A 236 42.53 8.11 -13.81
C SER A 236 41.02 8.33 -13.83
N LYS A 237 40.35 7.79 -14.86
CA LYS A 237 38.89 7.88 -14.97
C LYS A 237 38.22 7.26 -13.73
N PRO A 238 37.34 8.00 -13.01
CA PRO A 238 36.66 7.48 -11.83
C PRO A 238 35.61 6.43 -12.22
N LYS A 239 35.57 5.34 -11.45
CA LYS A 239 34.71 4.19 -11.79
C LYS A 239 34.31 3.36 -10.57
N ILE A 240 33.02 3.14 -10.43
CA ILE A 240 32.41 2.11 -9.57
C ILE A 240 31.50 1.32 -10.49
N ALA A 241 31.95 0.13 -10.89
CA ALA A 241 31.15 -0.76 -11.70
C ALA A 241 30.21 -1.58 -10.81
N LEU A 242 29.03 -1.91 -11.34
CA LEU A 242 28.12 -2.87 -10.75
C LEU A 242 28.15 -4.16 -11.55
N LEU A 243 28.47 -5.26 -10.87
CA LEU A 243 28.17 -6.60 -11.37
C LEU A 243 26.76 -6.95 -10.91
N ILE A 244 25.95 -7.50 -11.81
CA ILE A 244 24.53 -7.71 -11.54
C ILE A 244 24.16 -9.15 -11.84
N SER A 245 23.48 -9.77 -10.90
CA SER A 245 22.87 -11.08 -11.05
C SER A 245 21.35 -10.98 -10.90
N SER A 246 20.63 -11.75 -11.72
CA SER A 246 19.19 -11.92 -11.62
C SER A 246 18.87 -13.40 -11.55
N ASN A 247 18.21 -13.84 -10.47
CA ASN A 247 17.86 -15.24 -10.21
C ASN A 247 19.08 -16.18 -10.35
N GLY A 248 20.23 -15.76 -9.82
CA GLY A 248 21.48 -16.51 -9.88
C GLY A 248 22.26 -16.42 -11.21
N THR A 249 21.69 -15.80 -12.25
CA THR A 249 22.36 -15.63 -13.55
C THR A 249 23.03 -14.26 -13.63
N SER A 250 24.33 -14.21 -13.94
CA SER A 250 25.02 -12.94 -14.21
C SER A 250 24.47 -12.29 -15.48
N LEU A 251 24.11 -11.02 -15.38
CA LEU A 251 23.64 -10.18 -16.48
C LEU A 251 24.78 -9.46 -17.20
N ASP A 252 26.01 -9.56 -16.69
CA ASP A 252 27.18 -8.85 -17.19
C ASP A 252 27.60 -9.36 -18.58
N THR A 253 27.30 -10.62 -18.90
CA THR A 253 27.59 -11.27 -20.19
C THR A 253 26.54 -11.00 -21.27
N HIS A 254 25.38 -10.45 -20.91
CA HIS A 254 24.21 -10.28 -21.80
C HIS A 254 23.90 -8.81 -22.12
N TYR A 255 24.86 -7.92 -21.89
CA TYR A 255 24.72 -6.47 -21.96
C TYR A 255 23.65 -5.90 -20.99
N PRO A 256 24.06 -5.22 -19.91
CA PRO A 256 23.15 -4.68 -18.89
C PRO A 256 22.03 -3.77 -19.44
N HIS A 257 22.21 -3.13 -20.60
CA HIS A 257 21.16 -2.29 -21.24
C HIS A 257 19.88 -3.04 -21.59
N PHE A 258 19.95 -4.33 -21.91
CA PHE A 258 18.75 -5.08 -22.27
C PHE A 258 17.93 -5.52 -21.04
N SER A 259 18.50 -5.46 -19.84
CA SER A 259 17.91 -6.06 -18.63
C SER A 259 17.63 -5.05 -17.49
N LEU A 260 18.25 -3.87 -17.50
CA LEU A 260 18.09 -2.81 -16.50
C LEU A 260 17.38 -1.59 -17.07
N ASN A 261 16.09 -1.46 -16.73
CA ASN A 261 15.32 -0.26 -17.00
C ASN A 261 15.54 0.81 -15.91
N GLU A 262 14.99 2.00 -16.12
CA GLU A 262 15.08 3.13 -15.19
C GLU A 262 14.53 2.80 -13.79
N ALA A 263 13.46 2.00 -13.71
CA ALA A 263 12.89 1.53 -12.46
C ALA A 263 13.90 0.70 -11.65
N LYS A 264 14.59 -0.26 -12.28
CA LYS A 264 15.63 -1.07 -11.64
C LYS A 264 16.81 -0.22 -11.17
N LEU A 265 17.27 0.72 -11.99
CA LEU A 265 18.35 1.64 -11.60
C LEU A 265 17.95 2.54 -10.43
N SER A 266 16.71 3.01 -10.41
CA SER A 266 16.16 3.80 -9.30
C SER A 266 16.07 2.98 -8.02
N ALA A 267 15.62 1.73 -8.10
CA ALA A 267 15.60 0.82 -6.96
C ALA A 267 17.02 0.55 -6.42
N ILE A 268 18.01 0.36 -7.29
CA ILE A 268 19.42 0.23 -6.90
C ILE A 268 19.90 1.51 -6.19
N ALA A 269 19.62 2.69 -6.75
CA ALA A 269 20.02 3.96 -6.16
C ALA A 269 19.40 4.19 -4.78
N ILE A 270 18.09 3.91 -4.64
CA ILE A 270 17.36 3.97 -3.37
C ILE A 270 17.94 2.97 -2.38
N SER A 271 18.25 1.74 -2.82
CA SER A 271 18.84 0.71 -1.96
C SER A 271 20.23 1.09 -1.45
N ILE A 272 21.07 1.71 -2.29
CA ILE A 272 22.38 2.24 -1.89
C ILE A 272 22.22 3.33 -0.83
N PHE A 273 21.31 4.27 -1.06
CA PHE A 273 21.03 5.35 -0.11
C PHE A 273 20.56 4.77 1.23
N LEU A 274 19.46 4.01 1.22
CA LEU A 274 18.87 3.44 2.43
C LEU A 274 19.85 2.51 3.16
N GLY A 275 20.64 1.70 2.45
CA GLY A 275 21.65 0.84 3.06
C GLY A 275 22.73 1.62 3.79
N ALA A 276 23.16 2.76 3.23
CA ALA A 276 24.09 3.65 3.92
C ALA A 276 23.46 4.35 5.14
N ILE A 277 22.16 4.67 5.11
CA ILE A 277 21.43 5.25 6.25
C ILE A 277 21.27 4.21 7.36
N VAL A 278 20.77 3.01 7.05
CA VAL A 278 20.61 1.91 8.00
C VAL A 278 21.93 1.61 8.71
N ARG A 279 23.02 1.55 7.95
CA ARG A 279 24.35 1.32 8.50
C ARG A 279 24.85 2.43 9.44
N GLN A 280 24.51 3.69 9.14
CA GLN A 280 24.87 4.83 9.99
C GLN A 280 23.91 5.06 11.16
N SER A 281 22.74 4.42 11.15
CA SER A 281 21.67 4.66 12.12
C SER A 281 22.10 4.47 13.58
N SER A 282 23.09 3.61 13.84
CA SER A 282 23.67 3.38 15.17
C SER A 282 24.35 4.61 15.77
N PHE A 283 24.76 5.57 14.94
CA PHE A 283 25.36 6.84 15.38
C PHE A 283 24.33 7.88 15.79
N SER A 284 23.04 7.62 15.61
CA SER A 284 21.97 8.50 16.10
C SER A 284 20.98 7.69 16.94
N GLN A 285 21.24 7.60 18.23
CA GLN A 285 20.41 6.81 19.14
C GLN A 285 19.08 7.51 19.47
N ASP A 286 19.11 8.84 19.61
CA ASP A 286 17.96 9.58 20.12
C ASP A 286 16.94 9.96 19.05
N ILE A 287 17.41 10.43 17.89
CA ILE A 287 16.57 10.99 16.83
C ILE A 287 16.97 10.35 15.49
N LYS A 288 16.08 9.56 14.89
CA LYS A 288 16.30 8.94 13.58
C LYS A 288 15.23 9.44 12.62
N ILE A 289 15.54 10.47 11.83
CA ILE A 289 14.62 10.96 10.78
C ILE A 289 15.00 10.32 9.46
N LEU A 290 14.03 10.01 8.60
CA LEU A 290 14.23 9.68 7.18
C LEU A 290 13.26 10.49 6.35
N PHE A 291 13.76 11.34 5.45
CA PHE A 291 12.91 12.17 4.59
C PHE A 291 13.12 11.83 3.12
N LEU A 292 12.05 11.35 2.48
CA LEU A 292 12.00 10.93 1.07
C LEU A 292 11.12 11.89 0.25
N ASP A 293 11.73 12.79 -0.52
CA ASP A 293 11.01 13.79 -1.34
C ASP A 293 10.92 13.40 -2.82
N ASP A 294 9.70 13.07 -3.28
CA ASP A 294 9.38 12.72 -4.66
C ASP A 294 10.32 11.62 -5.22
N ILE A 295 10.72 10.64 -4.41
CA ILE A 295 11.77 9.68 -4.81
C ILE A 295 11.31 8.60 -5.81
N LEU A 296 10.00 8.47 -6.06
CA LEU A 296 9.42 7.39 -6.88
C LEU A 296 8.97 7.83 -8.27
N ILE A 297 9.58 8.88 -8.82
CA ILE A 297 9.35 9.27 -10.22
C ILE A 297 9.83 8.11 -11.11
N GLY A 298 8.94 7.60 -11.97
CA GLY A 298 9.27 6.52 -12.91
C GLY A 298 9.14 5.09 -12.36
N LEU A 299 8.76 4.90 -11.09
CA LEU A 299 8.43 3.57 -10.53
C LEU A 299 6.94 3.26 -10.68
N ASP A 300 6.61 2.06 -11.15
CA ASP A 300 5.23 1.58 -11.24
C ASP A 300 4.58 1.32 -9.87
N ASN A 301 3.27 1.05 -9.87
CA ASN A 301 2.51 0.79 -8.64
C ASN A 301 3.00 -0.43 -7.85
N GLU A 302 3.54 -1.46 -8.50
CA GLU A 302 4.06 -2.65 -7.83
C GLU A 302 5.29 -2.29 -6.99
N HIS A 303 6.24 -1.55 -7.58
CA HIS A 303 7.46 -1.12 -6.89
C HIS A 303 7.15 -0.12 -5.77
N ARG A 304 6.15 0.74 -5.93
CA ARG A 304 5.66 1.66 -4.89
C ARG A 304 5.15 0.91 -3.66
N LEU A 305 4.39 -0.17 -3.85
CA LEU A 305 3.91 -1.01 -2.76
C LEU A 305 5.05 -1.76 -2.06
N LYS A 306 6.06 -2.21 -2.83
CA LYS A 306 7.26 -2.84 -2.25
C LYS A 306 8.07 -1.88 -1.38
N LEU A 307 8.17 -0.60 -1.74
CA LEU A 307 8.78 0.39 -0.85
C LEU A 307 7.98 0.56 0.44
N ILE A 308 6.65 0.63 0.38
CA ILE A 308 5.81 0.69 1.59
C ILE A 308 6.07 -0.51 2.50
N LYS A 309 6.19 -1.71 1.94
CA LYS A 309 6.54 -2.92 2.69
C LYS A 309 7.94 -2.82 3.31
N LEU A 310 8.94 -2.42 2.53
CA LEU A 310 10.31 -2.22 2.99
C LEU A 310 10.38 -1.25 4.18
N LEU A 311 9.67 -0.13 4.15
CA LEU A 311 9.71 0.87 5.22
C LEU A 311 9.02 0.41 6.53
N LYS A 312 8.37 -0.77 6.53
CA LYS A 312 7.82 -1.43 7.72
C LYS A 312 8.77 -2.48 8.30
N GLU A 313 9.88 -2.79 7.63
CA GLU A 313 10.85 -3.77 8.12
C GLU A 313 11.56 -3.27 9.39
N PRO A 314 12.09 -4.18 10.24
CA PRO A 314 12.67 -3.84 11.54
C PRO A 314 13.77 -2.76 11.49
N GLU A 315 14.55 -2.71 10.42
CA GLU A 315 15.62 -1.70 10.24
C GLU A 315 15.10 -0.26 10.20
N PHE A 316 13.84 -0.06 9.86
CA PHE A 316 13.20 1.24 9.74
C PHE A 316 12.25 1.56 10.90
N GLN A 317 12.02 0.63 11.83
CA GLN A 317 11.04 0.78 12.90
C GLN A 317 11.35 1.95 13.85
N ASP A 318 12.64 2.19 14.12
CA ASP A 318 13.09 3.30 14.96
C ASP A 318 13.09 4.65 14.25
N PHE A 319 12.92 4.66 12.92
CA PHE A 319 12.91 5.90 12.16
C PHE A 319 11.54 6.57 12.23
N GLN A 320 11.54 7.89 12.37
CA GLN A 320 10.40 8.71 11.99
C GLN A 320 10.54 9.10 10.53
N ILE A 321 9.64 8.59 9.71
CA ILE A 321 9.72 8.65 8.25
C ILE A 321 8.77 9.73 7.73
N PHE A 322 9.29 10.59 6.86
CA PHE A 322 8.54 11.59 6.12
C PHE A 322 8.63 11.27 4.63
N ILE A 323 7.49 11.18 3.97
CA ILE A 323 7.38 10.97 2.52
C ILE A 323 6.59 12.12 1.94
N THR A 324 7.11 12.76 0.89
CA THR A 324 6.36 13.72 0.08
C THR A 324 6.20 13.20 -1.34
N THR A 325 5.01 13.40 -1.92
CA THR A 325 4.72 13.02 -3.30
C THR A 325 3.80 14.02 -4.00
N TYR A 326 3.90 14.11 -5.32
CA TYR A 326 2.88 14.71 -6.17
C TYR A 326 1.87 13.69 -6.74
N ASP A 327 2.06 12.39 -6.49
CA ASP A 327 1.21 11.32 -7.03
C ASP A 327 0.01 11.07 -6.11
N ARG A 328 -1.18 11.55 -6.51
CA ARG A 328 -2.42 11.39 -5.72
C ARG A 328 -2.82 9.93 -5.58
N HIS A 329 -2.64 9.12 -6.63
CA HIS A 329 -3.02 7.73 -6.60
C HIS A 329 -2.18 6.95 -5.59
N TRP A 330 -0.87 7.17 -5.59
CA TRP A 330 0.03 6.52 -4.62
C TRP A 330 -0.29 6.95 -3.19
N TYR A 331 -0.58 8.23 -2.95
CA TYR A 331 -1.01 8.72 -1.65
C TYR A 331 -2.28 8.01 -1.12
N GLU A 332 -3.32 7.85 -1.95
CA GLU A 332 -4.54 7.14 -1.55
C GLU A 332 -4.29 5.65 -1.30
N VAL A 333 -3.47 5.00 -2.15
CA VAL A 333 -3.07 3.60 -1.94
C VAL A 333 -2.27 3.45 -0.65
N ALA A 334 -1.34 4.36 -0.37
CA ALA A 334 -0.55 4.36 0.85
C ALA A 334 -1.41 4.52 2.10
N LYS A 335 -2.46 5.37 2.04
CA LYS A 335 -3.42 5.57 3.13
C LYS A 335 -4.13 4.28 3.56
N LEU A 336 -4.42 3.40 2.61
CA LEU A 336 -5.01 2.09 2.90
C LEU A 336 -4.01 1.12 3.56
N GLN A 337 -2.72 1.29 3.32
CA GLN A 337 -1.66 0.40 3.80
C GLN A 337 -0.98 0.89 5.08
N LEU A 338 -1.05 2.18 5.39
CA LEU A 338 -0.30 2.84 6.47
C LEU A 338 -1.25 3.49 7.49
N THR A 339 -2.12 2.71 8.12
CA THR A 339 -3.18 3.22 9.02
C THR A 339 -2.67 4.05 10.20
N ASP A 340 -1.45 3.78 10.67
CA ASP A 340 -0.87 4.47 11.84
C ASP A 340 -0.07 5.73 11.46
N TRP A 341 -0.01 6.08 10.18
CA TRP A 341 0.71 7.25 9.68
C TRP A 341 -0.19 8.47 9.64
N LYS A 342 0.42 9.66 9.72
CA LYS A 342 -0.25 10.94 9.50
C LYS A 342 -0.26 11.26 8.01
N PHE A 343 -1.43 11.60 7.50
CA PHE A 343 -1.65 11.96 6.09
C PHE A 343 -2.01 13.43 5.97
N LEU A 344 -1.20 14.18 5.22
CA LEU A 344 -1.40 15.62 4.99
C LEU A 344 -1.54 15.90 3.49
N GLU A 345 -2.40 16.84 3.13
CA GLU A 345 -2.48 17.38 1.78
C GLU A 345 -2.08 18.84 1.75
N PHE A 346 -1.24 19.20 0.77
CA PHE A 346 -0.73 20.53 0.57
C PHE A 346 -1.26 21.09 -0.75
N TYR A 347 -1.86 22.27 -0.68
CA TYR A 347 -2.38 23.01 -1.82
C TYR A 347 -1.77 24.42 -1.86
N LYS A 348 -1.84 25.05 -3.03
CA LYS A 348 -1.51 26.47 -3.17
C LYS A 348 -2.61 27.30 -2.51
N GLY A 349 -2.31 27.90 -1.37
CA GLY A 349 -3.17 28.88 -0.72
C GLY A 349 -2.81 30.31 -1.11
N ALA A 350 -3.69 31.26 -0.75
CA ALA A 350 -3.47 32.68 -1.01
C ALA A 350 -2.24 33.25 -0.27
N ASN A 351 -2.01 32.78 0.96
CA ASN A 351 -0.96 33.28 1.86
C ASN A 351 0.08 32.20 2.19
N GLY A 352 0.48 31.41 1.19
CA GLY A 352 1.35 30.24 1.36
C GLY A 352 0.60 28.91 1.30
N PRO A 353 1.18 27.81 1.77
CA PRO A 353 0.57 26.47 1.69
C PRO A 353 -0.77 26.42 2.43
N ALA A 354 -1.82 25.93 1.76
CA ALA A 354 -3.03 25.49 2.42
C ALA A 354 -2.86 24.02 2.80
N ILE A 355 -2.79 23.75 4.09
CA ILE A 355 -2.51 22.41 4.64
C ILE A 355 -3.83 21.81 5.12
N ILE A 356 -4.19 20.66 4.58
CA ILE A 356 -5.35 19.88 5.02
C ILE A 356 -4.83 18.69 5.83
N ASP A 357 -5.16 18.71 7.12
CA ASP A 357 -4.96 17.56 7.99
C ASP A 357 -6.10 16.56 7.78
N ASN A 358 -5.78 15.42 7.16
CA ASN A 358 -6.76 14.42 6.79
C ASN A 358 -7.03 13.37 7.87
N GLU A 359 -6.80 13.71 9.13
CA GLU A 359 -7.25 12.91 10.27
C GLU A 359 -8.77 12.68 10.28
N LYS A 360 -9.53 13.46 9.51
CA LYS A 360 -10.98 13.31 9.43
C LYS A 360 -11.33 12.32 8.31
N ASP A 361 -11.88 11.18 8.71
CA ASP A 361 -12.58 10.30 7.78
C ASP A 361 -13.83 10.99 7.21
N ASP A 362 -14.42 10.38 6.18
CA ASP A 362 -15.58 10.97 5.51
C ASP A 362 -16.80 11.15 6.45
N LEU A 363 -16.91 10.35 7.51
CA LEU A 363 -17.99 10.49 8.50
C LEU A 363 -17.77 11.74 9.37
N LYS A 364 -16.55 11.98 9.82
CA LYS A 364 -16.18 13.17 10.58
C LYS A 364 -16.29 14.42 9.72
N ARG A 365 -15.92 14.35 8.43
CA ARG A 365 -16.15 15.43 7.47
C ARG A 365 -17.64 15.71 7.29
N ALA A 366 -18.46 14.67 7.12
CA ALA A 366 -19.91 14.84 7.04
C ALA A 366 -20.44 15.59 8.27
N LYS A 367 -19.94 15.24 9.46
CA LYS A 367 -20.33 15.89 10.72
C LYS A 367 -19.88 17.35 10.78
N ASP A 368 -18.64 17.66 10.40
CA ASP A 368 -18.17 19.05 10.36
C ASP A 368 -19.00 19.92 9.40
N TYR A 369 -19.33 19.41 8.21
CA TYR A 369 -20.14 20.16 7.24
C TYR A 369 -21.58 20.33 7.74
N PHE A 370 -22.13 19.32 8.41
CA PHE A 370 -23.43 19.42 9.07
C PHE A 370 -23.42 20.50 10.16
N ASP A 371 -22.40 20.53 11.02
CA ASP A 371 -22.22 21.53 12.07
C ASP A 371 -21.97 22.94 11.49
N ALA A 372 -21.38 23.02 10.29
CA ALA A 372 -21.18 24.25 9.53
C ALA A 372 -22.38 24.68 8.68
N TYR A 373 -23.51 23.96 8.74
CA TYR A 373 -24.72 24.18 7.94
C TYR A 373 -24.53 24.03 6.42
N ASP A 374 -23.44 23.41 5.97
CA ASP A 374 -23.22 23.01 4.57
C ASP A 374 -23.82 21.61 4.33
N PHE A 375 -25.15 21.59 4.26
CA PHE A 375 -25.95 20.39 4.10
C PHE A 375 -25.66 19.61 2.80
N PRO A 376 -25.45 20.24 1.62
CA PRO A 376 -25.00 19.54 0.43
C PRO A 376 -23.69 18.77 0.63
N ALA A 377 -22.67 19.42 1.21
CA ALA A 377 -21.40 18.75 1.46
C ALA A 377 -21.57 17.59 2.46
N ALA A 378 -22.32 17.80 3.55
CA ALA A 378 -22.60 16.75 4.53
C ALA A 378 -23.26 15.52 3.90
N GLY A 379 -24.31 15.70 3.09
CA GLY A 379 -24.99 14.61 2.39
C GLY A 379 -24.10 13.87 1.40
N ASN A 380 -23.23 14.58 0.68
CA ASN A 380 -22.28 13.97 -0.26
C ASN A 380 -21.22 13.12 0.48
N TYR A 381 -20.71 13.58 1.62
CA TYR A 381 -19.80 12.77 2.43
C TYR A 381 -20.50 11.57 3.07
N LEU A 382 -21.74 11.70 3.55
CA LEU A 382 -22.52 10.56 4.03
C LEU A 382 -22.71 9.49 2.94
N ARG A 383 -22.96 9.90 1.70
CA ARG A 383 -23.01 8.97 0.56
C ARG A 383 -21.70 8.21 0.40
N LYS A 384 -20.55 8.88 0.49
CA LYS A 384 -19.23 8.22 0.39
C LYS A 384 -19.08 7.18 1.51
N VAL A 385 -19.50 7.50 2.73
CA VAL A 385 -19.50 6.56 3.86
C VAL A 385 -20.42 5.37 3.59
N LEU A 386 -21.63 5.59 3.05
CA LEU A 386 -22.56 4.52 2.66
C LEU A 386 -21.92 3.56 1.66
N GLU A 387 -21.40 4.10 0.56
CA GLU A 387 -20.82 3.30 -0.51
C GLU A 387 -19.58 2.53 -0.04
N LYS A 388 -18.73 3.16 0.78
CA LYS A 388 -17.58 2.50 1.39
C LYS A 388 -18.02 1.36 2.32
N THR A 389 -18.97 1.63 3.21
CA THR A 389 -19.46 0.63 4.18
C THR A 389 -20.05 -0.59 3.50
N LEU A 390 -20.85 -0.41 2.43
CA LEU A 390 -21.37 -1.53 1.64
C LEU A 390 -20.26 -2.33 0.96
N ARG A 391 -19.25 -1.66 0.38
CA ARG A 391 -18.10 -2.31 -0.26
C ARG A 391 -17.25 -3.13 0.71
N ASP A 392 -17.05 -2.59 1.91
CA ASP A 392 -16.19 -3.21 2.92
C ASP A 392 -16.89 -4.40 3.60
N LYS A 393 -18.23 -4.35 3.78
CA LYS A 393 -18.99 -5.44 4.40
C LYS A 393 -19.31 -6.59 3.45
N LEU A 394 -19.76 -6.30 2.22
CA LEU A 394 -20.22 -7.35 1.31
C LEU A 394 -19.05 -8.20 0.79
N PRO A 395 -19.22 -9.53 0.65
CA PRO A 395 -18.19 -10.38 0.05
C PRO A 395 -17.86 -9.92 -1.37
N LYS A 396 -16.62 -10.16 -1.81
CA LYS A 396 -16.14 -9.72 -3.13
C LYS A 396 -17.06 -10.16 -4.27
N THR A 397 -17.62 -11.37 -4.23
CA THR A 397 -18.57 -11.86 -5.24
C THR A 397 -19.80 -10.96 -5.41
N TYR A 398 -20.19 -10.23 -4.37
CA TYR A 398 -21.29 -9.27 -4.36
C TYR A 398 -20.80 -7.83 -4.61
N THR A 399 -19.50 -7.57 -4.75
CA THR A 399 -18.96 -6.22 -5.04
C THR A 399 -18.19 -6.11 -6.36
N HIS A 400 -18.03 -7.21 -7.11
CA HIS A 400 -17.45 -7.17 -8.46
C HIS A 400 -18.38 -6.48 -9.47
N SER A 401 -17.78 -5.60 -10.28
CA SER A 401 -18.39 -5.00 -11.45
C SER A 401 -18.34 -5.93 -12.66
N GLU A 402 -19.35 -5.85 -13.52
CA GLU A 402 -19.30 -6.49 -14.85
C GLU A 402 -18.25 -5.78 -15.73
N GLU A 403 -17.46 -6.57 -16.45
CA GLU A 403 -16.48 -6.07 -17.42
C GLU A 403 -17.23 -5.62 -18.68
N LYS A 404 -17.10 -4.34 -19.06
CA LYS A 404 -17.72 -3.81 -20.28
C LYS A 404 -16.68 -3.06 -21.08
N ASN A 405 -16.40 -3.51 -22.30
CA ASN A 405 -15.37 -2.96 -23.19
C ASN A 405 -13.95 -2.90 -22.56
N GLY A 406 -13.55 -3.94 -21.81
CA GLY A 406 -12.21 -4.04 -21.21
C GLY A 406 -11.96 -3.07 -20.05
N SER A 407 -13.01 -2.48 -19.46
CA SER A 407 -12.92 -1.63 -18.27
C SER A 407 -13.92 -2.09 -17.20
N LEU A 408 -13.44 -2.28 -15.98
CA LEU A 408 -14.26 -2.56 -14.80
C LEU A 408 -14.94 -1.27 -14.34
N LYS A 409 -16.27 -1.19 -14.47
CA LYS A 409 -17.03 0.00 -14.04
C LYS A 409 -17.55 -0.18 -12.60
N PRO A 410 -17.24 0.70 -11.64
CA PRO A 410 -17.70 0.55 -10.27
C PRO A 410 -19.23 0.39 -10.18
N LEU A 411 -19.69 -0.48 -9.27
CA LEU A 411 -21.12 -0.75 -9.07
C LEU A 411 -21.85 0.54 -8.69
N LYS A 412 -23.04 0.71 -9.24
CA LYS A 412 -23.95 1.77 -8.79
C LYS A 412 -24.38 1.46 -7.35
N LEU A 413 -24.57 2.51 -6.55
CA LEU A 413 -25.04 2.40 -5.16
C LEU A 413 -26.33 1.57 -5.06
N ASP A 414 -27.28 1.79 -5.98
CA ASP A 414 -28.52 1.01 -6.06
C ASP A 414 -28.28 -0.50 -6.18
N THR A 415 -27.38 -0.89 -7.08
CA THR A 415 -26.99 -2.29 -7.25
C THR A 415 -26.32 -2.86 -6.01
N MET A 416 -25.50 -2.08 -5.28
CA MET A 416 -24.89 -2.55 -4.03
C MET A 416 -25.95 -2.78 -2.94
N ILE A 417 -26.95 -1.92 -2.85
CA ILE A 417 -28.07 -2.08 -1.90
C ILE A 417 -28.88 -3.33 -2.24
N ASP A 418 -29.18 -3.56 -3.52
CA ASP A 418 -29.88 -4.77 -3.95
C ASP A 418 -29.06 -6.05 -3.71
N ARG A 419 -27.72 -5.97 -3.84
CA ARG A 419 -26.83 -7.09 -3.54
C ARG A 419 -26.73 -7.39 -2.05
N LEU A 420 -26.89 -6.39 -1.17
CA LEU A 420 -27.06 -6.64 0.26
C LEU A 420 -28.32 -7.45 0.52
N ARG A 421 -29.46 -7.10 -0.11
CA ARG A 421 -30.69 -7.89 -0.03
C ARG A 421 -30.49 -9.32 -0.54
N LEU A 422 -29.88 -9.45 -1.71
CA LEU A 422 -29.62 -10.74 -2.35
C LEU A 422 -28.72 -11.63 -1.49
N TYR A 423 -27.70 -11.05 -0.84
CA TYR A 423 -26.81 -11.78 0.05
C TYR A 423 -27.57 -12.52 1.16
N TYR A 424 -28.52 -11.85 1.84
CA TYR A 424 -29.36 -12.46 2.87
C TYR A 424 -30.30 -13.53 2.30
N SER A 425 -30.89 -13.28 1.12
CA SER A 425 -31.77 -14.25 0.45
C SER A 425 -31.02 -15.51 0.02
N ASP A 426 -29.81 -15.38 -0.52
CA ASP A 426 -28.99 -16.51 -0.99
C ASP A 426 -28.54 -17.44 0.15
N ILE A 427 -28.48 -16.93 1.38
CA ILE A 427 -28.12 -17.70 2.57
C ILE A 427 -29.32 -18.07 3.44
N GLU A 428 -30.54 -17.82 2.94
CA GLU A 428 -31.79 -18.17 3.61
C GLU A 428 -31.93 -17.58 5.03
N VAL A 429 -31.38 -16.37 5.24
CA VAL A 429 -31.52 -15.61 6.48
C VAL A 429 -32.53 -14.48 6.27
N GLU A 430 -33.27 -14.15 7.35
CA GLU A 430 -34.21 -13.04 7.34
C GLU A 430 -33.52 -11.73 6.89
N VAL A 431 -34.10 -11.11 5.87
CA VAL A 431 -33.59 -9.87 5.28
C VAL A 431 -33.91 -8.71 6.24
N PRO A 432 -32.96 -7.82 6.58
CA PRO A 432 -33.23 -6.63 7.39
C PRO A 432 -33.96 -5.57 6.57
N ILE A 433 -35.24 -5.82 6.29
CA ILE A 433 -36.04 -5.06 5.32
C ILE A 433 -36.15 -3.59 5.69
N GLN A 434 -36.31 -3.28 6.98
CA GLN A 434 -36.43 -1.91 7.49
C GLN A 434 -35.18 -1.08 7.21
N LEU A 435 -33.99 -1.65 7.44
CA LEU A 435 -32.72 -0.98 7.16
C LEU A 435 -32.52 -0.79 5.65
N ILE A 436 -32.79 -1.82 4.85
CA ILE A 436 -32.62 -1.75 3.39
C ILE A 436 -33.58 -0.71 2.78
N ASP A 437 -34.82 -0.67 3.22
CA ASP A 437 -35.80 0.31 2.76
C ASP A 437 -35.41 1.73 3.19
N SER A 438 -34.93 1.91 4.42
CA SER A 438 -34.38 3.19 4.89
C SER A 438 -33.21 3.65 4.02
N ILE A 439 -32.25 2.77 3.74
CA ILE A 439 -31.14 3.08 2.83
C ILE A 439 -31.66 3.48 1.43
N LYS A 440 -32.67 2.80 0.88
CA LYS A 440 -33.27 3.14 -0.43
C LYS A 440 -33.98 4.49 -0.43
N ILE A 441 -34.68 4.82 0.65
CA ILE A 441 -35.35 6.12 0.85
C ILE A 441 -34.30 7.22 0.86
N TYR A 442 -33.34 7.18 1.79
CA TYR A 442 -32.31 8.23 1.92
C TYR A 442 -31.34 8.28 0.73
N LYS A 443 -31.10 7.16 0.03
CA LYS A 443 -30.44 7.19 -1.28
C LYS A 443 -31.18 8.13 -2.24
N SER A 444 -32.50 8.07 -2.28
CA SER A 444 -33.31 8.78 -3.26
C SER A 444 -33.55 10.24 -2.87
N ILE A 445 -33.81 10.51 -1.58
CA ILE A 445 -34.17 11.86 -1.11
C ILE A 445 -32.97 12.70 -0.64
N LEU A 446 -31.85 12.07 -0.28
CA LEU A 446 -30.68 12.75 0.27
C LEU A 446 -29.40 12.46 -0.53
N PHE A 447 -28.95 11.20 -0.59
CA PHE A 447 -27.61 10.90 -1.12
C PHE A 447 -27.47 11.08 -2.63
N ASN A 448 -28.50 10.81 -3.42
CA ASN A 448 -28.49 11.08 -4.86
C ASN A 448 -28.59 12.59 -5.15
N PRO A 449 -29.58 13.33 -4.60
CA PRO A 449 -29.68 14.77 -4.81
C PRO A 449 -28.40 15.53 -4.42
N MET A 450 -27.78 15.21 -3.29
CA MET A 450 -26.61 15.96 -2.81
C MET A 450 -25.30 15.64 -3.57
N SER A 451 -25.28 14.60 -4.39
CA SER A 451 -24.11 14.19 -5.19
C SER A 451 -24.27 14.42 -6.70
N HIS A 452 -25.46 14.81 -7.14
CA HIS A 452 -25.76 15.19 -8.52
C HIS A 452 -26.13 16.66 -8.58
N ASP A 453 -26.03 17.27 -9.76
CA ASP A 453 -26.50 18.64 -9.96
C ASP A 453 -28.04 18.65 -9.94
N ASP A 454 -28.61 18.71 -8.73
CA ASP A 454 -30.05 18.71 -8.47
C ASP A 454 -30.45 20.04 -7.82
N ILE A 455 -31.00 20.94 -8.63
CA ILE A 455 -31.41 22.29 -8.23
C ILE A 455 -32.79 22.31 -7.55
N LYS A 456 -33.55 21.20 -7.58
CA LYS A 456 -34.98 21.19 -7.21
C LYS A 456 -35.30 20.55 -5.87
N SER A 457 -34.48 19.60 -5.42
CA SER A 457 -34.75 18.87 -4.18
C SER A 457 -34.56 19.78 -2.96
N PRO A 458 -35.59 19.94 -2.10
CA PRO A 458 -35.44 20.70 -0.86
C PRO A 458 -34.49 19.97 0.09
N ILE A 459 -33.67 20.73 0.82
CA ILE A 459 -32.68 20.19 1.76
C ILE A 459 -33.15 20.45 3.18
N TYR A 460 -33.47 19.39 3.91
CA TYR A 460 -33.89 19.48 5.31
C TYR A 460 -32.80 18.94 6.25
N LYS A 461 -32.54 19.68 7.33
CA LYS A 461 -31.57 19.27 8.37
C LYS A 461 -31.89 17.89 8.94
N ASN A 462 -33.17 17.62 9.21
CA ASN A 462 -33.62 16.35 9.78
C ASN A 462 -33.30 15.16 8.88
N ASP A 463 -33.40 15.31 7.55
CA ASP A 463 -33.07 14.24 6.61
C ASP A 463 -31.59 13.85 6.71
N ILE A 464 -30.70 14.81 6.99
CA ILE A 464 -29.28 14.54 7.19
C ILE A 464 -29.04 13.85 8.53
N GLU A 465 -29.71 14.29 9.60
CA GLU A 465 -29.66 13.63 10.92
C GLU A 465 -30.11 12.16 10.81
N ASP A 466 -31.18 11.89 10.07
CA ASP A 466 -31.65 10.53 9.83
C ASP A 466 -30.72 9.76 8.89
N GLY A 467 -30.09 10.44 7.91
CA GLY A 467 -29.01 9.89 7.11
C GLY A 467 -27.83 9.38 7.95
N PHE A 468 -27.43 10.10 9.01
CA PHE A 468 -26.42 9.63 9.97
C PHE A 468 -26.86 8.36 10.70
N LYS A 469 -28.13 8.29 11.15
CA LYS A 469 -28.66 7.11 11.86
C LYS A 469 -28.63 5.87 10.96
N VAL A 470 -29.04 6.01 9.70
CA VAL A 470 -29.02 4.90 8.74
C VAL A 470 -27.60 4.42 8.43
N ILE A 471 -26.63 5.33 8.36
CA ILE A 471 -25.21 4.97 8.25
C ILE A 471 -24.74 4.19 9.48
N ASP A 472 -25.07 4.66 10.67
CA ASP A 472 -24.67 4.02 11.93
C ASP A 472 -25.28 2.61 12.05
N GLU A 473 -26.57 2.44 11.75
CA GLU A 473 -27.22 1.14 11.70
C GLU A 473 -26.54 0.18 10.71
N LEU A 474 -26.19 0.66 9.51
CA LEU A 474 -25.48 -0.15 8.53
C LEU A 474 -24.06 -0.50 9.00
N GLN A 475 -23.33 0.43 9.62
CA GLN A 475 -21.98 0.19 10.14
C GLN A 475 -22.00 -0.84 11.28
N ASN A 476 -23.03 -0.81 12.12
CA ASN A 476 -23.21 -1.76 13.22
C ASN A 476 -23.81 -3.11 12.78
N LEU A 477 -24.36 -3.20 11.56
CA LEU A 477 -24.87 -4.46 11.00
C LEU A 477 -23.77 -5.51 10.89
N GLN A 478 -23.88 -6.60 11.64
CA GLN A 478 -23.05 -7.79 11.45
C GLN A 478 -23.67 -8.64 10.35
N LEU A 479 -22.93 -8.86 9.25
CA LEU A 479 -23.37 -9.79 8.22
C LEU A 479 -23.19 -11.22 8.72
N PRO A 480 -24.14 -12.14 8.43
CA PRO A 480 -23.92 -13.56 8.64
C PRO A 480 -22.64 -14.03 7.95
N ILE A 481 -21.98 -15.04 8.48
CA ILE A 481 -20.80 -15.65 7.86
C ILE A 481 -21.24 -16.94 7.19
N LYS A 482 -20.75 -17.22 5.98
CA LYS A 482 -21.10 -18.44 5.23
C LYS A 482 -19.86 -19.22 4.82
N ASP A 483 -19.88 -20.52 5.08
CA ASP A 483 -18.87 -21.48 4.67
C ASP A 483 -19.49 -22.55 3.80
N ILE A 484 -18.83 -22.92 2.69
CA ILE A 484 -19.31 -24.02 1.84
C ILE A 484 -19.09 -25.34 2.59
N VAL A 485 -20.16 -26.08 2.81
CA VAL A 485 -20.11 -27.44 3.37
C VAL A 485 -20.34 -28.51 2.31
N LEU A 486 -21.11 -28.19 1.27
CA LEU A 486 -21.34 -29.08 0.14
C LEU A 486 -21.21 -28.32 -1.16
N GLU A 487 -20.29 -28.76 -2.01
CA GLU A 487 -20.09 -28.15 -3.32
C GLU A 487 -21.15 -28.61 -4.33
N LYS A 488 -21.55 -27.69 -5.20
CA LYS A 488 -22.36 -27.96 -6.38
C LYS A 488 -21.70 -29.06 -7.22
N ASN A 489 -22.53 -29.89 -7.85
CA ASN A 489 -22.18 -31.03 -8.69
C ASN A 489 -21.63 -32.25 -7.92
N LYS A 490 -21.67 -32.26 -6.58
CA LYS A 490 -21.45 -33.51 -5.83
C LYS A 490 -22.59 -34.50 -6.07
N THR A 491 -22.22 -35.76 -6.29
CA THR A 491 -23.16 -36.84 -6.55
C THR A 491 -23.37 -37.67 -5.28
N PHE A 492 -24.63 -37.86 -4.90
CA PHE A 492 -25.05 -38.74 -3.82
C PHE A 492 -25.73 -39.99 -4.38
N GLN A 493 -25.48 -41.12 -3.74
CA GLN A 493 -26.22 -42.36 -3.93
C GLN A 493 -27.25 -42.49 -2.82
N ILE A 494 -28.50 -42.72 -3.20
CA ILE A 494 -29.59 -43.09 -2.31
C ILE A 494 -29.72 -44.60 -2.38
N ASP A 495 -29.69 -45.29 -1.24
CA ASP A 495 -29.92 -46.73 -1.16
C ASP A 495 -31.00 -47.04 -0.11
N LEU A 496 -32.12 -47.60 -0.56
CA LEU A 496 -33.29 -47.94 0.24
C LEU A 496 -33.63 -49.43 0.03
N PRO A 497 -32.97 -50.35 0.75
CA PRO A 497 -33.07 -51.79 0.50
C PRO A 497 -34.47 -52.36 0.76
N ASP A 498 -35.21 -51.80 1.73
CA ASP A 498 -36.55 -52.27 2.13
C ASP A 498 -37.58 -52.21 0.98
N ILE A 499 -37.36 -51.28 0.04
CA ILE A 499 -38.18 -51.11 -1.16
C ILE A 499 -37.43 -51.46 -2.46
N SER A 500 -36.21 -51.99 -2.34
CA SER A 500 -35.30 -52.27 -3.45
C SER A 500 -35.13 -51.07 -4.39
N TYR A 501 -34.88 -49.89 -3.81
CA TYR A 501 -34.77 -48.63 -4.56
C TYR A 501 -33.37 -48.04 -4.40
N THR A 502 -32.78 -47.65 -5.53
CA THR A 502 -31.54 -46.87 -5.56
C THR A 502 -31.72 -45.63 -6.44
N ALA A 503 -31.00 -44.55 -6.14
CA ALA A 503 -30.98 -43.36 -7.00
C ALA A 503 -29.64 -42.65 -6.96
N GLU A 504 -29.23 -42.11 -8.10
CA GLU A 504 -28.12 -41.19 -8.22
C GLU A 504 -28.67 -39.77 -8.35
N VAL A 505 -28.30 -38.90 -7.41
CA VAL A 505 -28.73 -37.50 -7.40
C VAL A 505 -27.55 -36.55 -7.29
N VAL A 506 -27.65 -35.37 -7.91
CA VAL A 506 -26.58 -34.37 -8.00
C VAL A 506 -27.01 -33.08 -7.32
N VAL A 507 -26.12 -32.53 -6.50
CA VAL A 507 -26.31 -31.25 -5.82
C VAL A 507 -26.32 -30.10 -6.84
N VAL A 508 -27.39 -29.32 -6.90
CA VAL A 508 -27.59 -28.29 -7.95
C VAL A 508 -26.97 -26.94 -7.59
N GLU A 509 -26.84 -26.64 -6.29
CA GLU A 509 -26.33 -25.39 -5.74
C GLU A 509 -25.42 -25.69 -4.54
N ASN A 510 -24.43 -24.83 -4.27
CA ASN A 510 -23.60 -24.99 -3.08
C ASN A 510 -24.47 -24.91 -1.82
N VAL A 511 -24.21 -25.79 -0.86
CA VAL A 511 -24.82 -25.71 0.47
C VAL A 511 -23.85 -25.00 1.41
N TYR A 512 -24.37 -23.99 2.09
CA TYR A 512 -23.61 -23.18 3.03
C TYR A 512 -24.02 -23.50 4.46
N LYS A 513 -23.04 -23.60 5.35
CA LYS A 513 -23.21 -23.41 6.79
C LYS A 513 -23.19 -21.92 7.05
N VAL A 514 -24.22 -21.43 7.72
CA VAL A 514 -24.44 -20.00 7.97
C VAL A 514 -24.38 -19.75 9.47
N ASP A 515 -23.47 -18.89 9.91
CA ASP A 515 -23.45 -18.36 11.28
C ASP A 515 -24.07 -16.95 11.27
N ASN A 516 -25.26 -16.84 11.84
CA ASN A 516 -25.92 -15.56 12.06
C ASN A 516 -25.98 -15.27 13.56
N ASN A 517 -25.01 -14.49 14.06
CA ASN A 517 -24.93 -14.10 15.47
C ASN A 517 -24.97 -15.31 16.43
N ARG A 518 -24.15 -16.34 16.16
CA ARG A 518 -24.05 -17.61 16.90
C ARG A 518 -25.21 -18.58 16.69
N THR A 519 -26.17 -18.22 15.83
CA THR A 519 -27.20 -19.16 15.37
C THR A 519 -26.72 -19.83 14.10
N ILE A 520 -26.47 -21.14 14.17
CA ILE A 520 -26.01 -21.92 13.02
C ILE A 520 -27.22 -22.47 12.27
N SER A 521 -27.25 -22.23 10.96
CA SER A 521 -28.19 -22.85 10.02
C SER A 521 -27.45 -23.38 8.79
N PHE A 522 -28.16 -24.14 7.95
CA PHE A 522 -27.67 -24.60 6.67
C PHE A 522 -28.66 -24.20 5.59
N THR A 523 -28.16 -23.74 4.43
CA THR A 523 -29.04 -23.48 3.29
C THR A 523 -29.66 -24.78 2.78
N SER A 524 -30.84 -24.69 2.18
CA SER A 524 -31.58 -25.84 1.69
C SER A 524 -30.78 -26.61 0.65
N THR A 525 -30.66 -27.93 0.85
CA THR A 525 -30.01 -28.80 -0.13
C THR A 525 -30.98 -29.15 -1.25
N LYS A 526 -30.56 -28.89 -2.50
CA LYS A 526 -31.35 -29.12 -3.70
C LYS A 526 -30.66 -30.08 -4.64
N PHE A 527 -31.41 -31.03 -5.18
CA PHE A 527 -30.91 -32.11 -6.02
C PHE A 527 -31.60 -32.20 -7.38
N SER A 528 -30.88 -32.68 -8.39
CA SER A 528 -31.42 -33.22 -9.64
C SER A 528 -31.16 -34.72 -9.71
N PHE A 529 -32.04 -35.48 -10.37
CA PHE A 529 -31.85 -36.92 -10.56
C PHE A 529 -31.03 -37.20 -11.82
N ASN A 530 -30.06 -38.10 -11.73
CA ASN A 530 -29.40 -38.69 -12.89
C ASN A 530 -30.06 -40.03 -13.27
N LEU A 531 -30.31 -40.87 -12.27
CA LEU A 531 -30.89 -42.20 -12.43
C LEU A 531 -31.62 -42.60 -11.15
N TRP A 532 -32.68 -43.39 -11.28
CA TRP A 532 -33.20 -44.19 -10.18
C TRP A 532 -33.66 -45.55 -10.68
N THR A 533 -33.51 -46.56 -9.84
CA THR A 533 -33.82 -47.94 -10.15
C THR A 533 -34.68 -48.50 -9.03
N ARG A 534 -35.75 -49.20 -9.39
CA ARG A 534 -36.57 -49.96 -8.45
C ARG A 534 -36.57 -51.42 -8.89
N GLU A 535 -36.21 -52.31 -7.98
CA GLU A 535 -35.91 -53.72 -8.23
C GLU A 535 -34.82 -53.87 -9.30
N THR A 536 -35.21 -54.00 -10.58
CA THR A 536 -34.27 -54.07 -11.72
C THR A 536 -34.64 -53.12 -12.86
N ILE A 537 -35.57 -52.19 -12.63
CA ILE A 537 -36.11 -51.31 -13.66
C ILE A 537 -35.63 -49.88 -13.44
N ASP A 538 -34.90 -49.35 -14.41
CA ASP A 538 -34.45 -47.96 -14.45
C ASP A 538 -35.61 -47.01 -14.78
N PHE A 539 -35.56 -45.81 -14.19
CA PHE A 539 -36.61 -44.80 -14.26
C PHE A 539 -37.98 -45.38 -13.92
N ALA A 540 -38.05 -46.29 -12.94
CA ALA A 540 -39.28 -46.95 -12.55
C ALA A 540 -40.34 -45.95 -12.05
N LYS A 541 -41.61 -46.24 -12.36
CA LYS A 541 -42.75 -45.55 -11.75
C LYS A 541 -42.84 -45.91 -10.26
N SER A 542 -43.36 -44.98 -9.47
CA SER A 542 -43.46 -45.13 -8.01
C SER A 542 -44.46 -46.21 -7.55
N THR A 543 -45.37 -46.65 -8.43
CA THR A 543 -46.36 -47.71 -8.17
C THR A 543 -46.64 -48.55 -9.43
N GLY A 544 -47.00 -49.83 -9.27
CA GLY A 544 -47.51 -50.69 -10.35
C GLY A 544 -47.03 -52.15 -10.28
N ALA A 545 -47.89 -53.08 -10.70
CA ALA A 545 -47.57 -54.50 -10.86
C ALA A 545 -48.09 -55.02 -12.23
N PRO A 546 -47.19 -55.29 -13.22
CA PRO A 546 -45.73 -55.23 -13.15
C PRO A 546 -45.19 -53.79 -13.06
N ILE A 547 -43.96 -53.64 -12.56
CA ILE A 547 -43.27 -52.34 -12.50
C ILE A 547 -42.97 -51.87 -13.92
N GLU A 548 -43.36 -50.64 -14.24
CA GLU A 548 -43.08 -50.01 -15.53
C GLU A 548 -42.08 -48.86 -15.39
N SER A 549 -41.28 -48.65 -16.42
CA SER A 549 -40.39 -47.48 -16.55
C SER A 549 -41.13 -46.26 -17.13
N TYR A 550 -40.70 -45.05 -16.78
CA TYR A 550 -41.06 -43.85 -17.53
C TYR A 550 -40.44 -43.91 -18.93
N LYS A 551 -41.29 -43.80 -19.96
CA LYS A 551 -40.82 -43.72 -21.34
C LYS A 551 -40.08 -42.39 -21.56
N PRO A 552 -39.05 -42.36 -22.41
CA PRO A 552 -38.40 -41.12 -22.84
C PRO A 552 -39.42 -40.11 -23.39
N GLY A 553 -39.26 -38.84 -23.02
CA GLY A 553 -40.14 -37.73 -23.41
C GLY A 553 -40.43 -36.79 -22.26
N ASP A 554 -41.28 -35.79 -22.52
CA ASP A 554 -41.49 -34.60 -21.67
C ASP A 554 -41.64 -34.89 -20.18
N ARG A 555 -42.31 -35.99 -19.80
CA ARG A 555 -42.52 -36.34 -18.40
C ARG A 555 -41.24 -36.79 -17.70
N LEU A 556 -40.43 -37.64 -18.32
CA LEU A 556 -39.15 -38.07 -17.76
C LEU A 556 -38.17 -36.89 -17.75
N ASP A 557 -38.13 -36.12 -18.84
CA ASP A 557 -37.26 -34.94 -18.95
C ASP A 557 -37.59 -33.90 -17.87
N ASN A 558 -38.87 -33.71 -17.55
CA ASN A 558 -39.27 -32.80 -16.47
C ASN A 558 -38.87 -33.31 -15.08
N ILE A 559 -38.81 -34.63 -14.86
CA ILE A 559 -38.28 -35.19 -13.60
C ILE A 559 -36.75 -35.01 -13.54
N LEU A 560 -36.05 -35.15 -14.66
CA LEU A 560 -34.58 -34.98 -14.68
C LEU A 560 -34.16 -33.50 -14.56
N LYS A 561 -35.02 -32.54 -14.94
CA LYS A 561 -34.71 -31.10 -14.89
C LYS A 561 -34.43 -30.56 -13.48
N GLY A 562 -35.12 -31.06 -12.44
CA GLY A 562 -34.98 -30.53 -11.07
C GLY A 562 -35.09 -29.00 -10.98
N PRO A 563 -34.59 -28.36 -9.90
CA PRO A 563 -34.12 -28.97 -8.65
C PRO A 563 -35.28 -29.37 -7.71
N TYR A 564 -35.03 -30.37 -6.86
CA TYR A 564 -35.94 -30.81 -5.80
C TYR A 564 -35.28 -30.71 -4.42
N ASP A 565 -36.04 -30.28 -3.43
CA ASP A 565 -35.64 -30.38 -2.03
C ASP A 565 -35.88 -31.80 -1.47
N LEU A 566 -35.38 -32.05 -0.27
CA LEU A 566 -35.50 -33.35 0.40
C LEU A 566 -36.96 -33.74 0.70
N GLU A 567 -37.84 -32.76 0.91
CA GLU A 567 -39.25 -33.02 1.23
C GLU A 567 -40.00 -33.54 0.00
N TRP A 568 -39.71 -32.95 -1.16
CA TRP A 568 -40.21 -33.41 -2.45
C TRP A 568 -39.73 -34.83 -2.75
N ILE A 569 -38.43 -35.11 -2.54
CA ILE A 569 -37.84 -36.43 -2.81
C ILE A 569 -38.49 -37.50 -1.93
N SER A 570 -38.61 -37.24 -0.62
CA SER A 570 -39.31 -38.14 0.31
C SER A 570 -40.76 -38.42 -0.15
N LYS A 571 -41.51 -37.37 -0.52
CA LYS A 571 -42.88 -37.50 -1.07
C LYS A 571 -42.93 -38.30 -2.37
N ALA A 572 -41.92 -38.20 -3.23
CA ALA A 572 -41.86 -38.95 -4.50
C ALA A 572 -41.61 -40.45 -4.29
N ILE A 573 -40.86 -40.83 -3.24
CA ILE A 573 -40.50 -42.22 -2.93
C ILE A 573 -41.59 -42.93 -2.10
N ASN A 574 -42.30 -42.21 -1.23
CA ASN A 574 -43.29 -42.77 -0.30
C ASN A 574 -44.43 -43.62 -0.91
N PRO A 575 -44.92 -43.39 -2.15
CA PRO A 575 -45.86 -44.30 -2.77
C PRO A 575 -45.35 -45.74 -2.89
N THR A 576 -44.03 -45.95 -3.06
CA THR A 576 -43.41 -47.28 -3.12
C THR A 576 -43.40 -47.96 -1.75
N TYR A 577 -43.15 -47.21 -0.67
CA TYR A 577 -43.26 -47.72 0.71
C TYR A 577 -44.69 -48.18 1.00
N LYS A 578 -45.69 -47.38 0.61
CA LYS A 578 -47.12 -47.76 0.76
C LYS A 578 -47.47 -49.03 0.01
N GLU A 579 -46.99 -49.18 -1.22
CA GLU A 579 -47.24 -50.38 -2.04
C GLU A 579 -46.64 -51.66 -1.41
N LYS A 580 -45.49 -51.54 -0.72
CA LYS A 580 -44.86 -52.64 0.02
C LYS A 580 -45.43 -52.83 1.44
N GLY A 581 -46.40 -52.02 1.87
CA GLY A 581 -47.00 -52.10 3.21
C GLY A 581 -46.07 -51.63 4.34
N LEU A 582 -45.08 -50.79 4.02
CA LEU A 582 -44.09 -50.26 4.94
C LEU A 582 -44.45 -48.83 5.43
N ALA A 583 -43.86 -48.41 6.54
CA ALA A 583 -43.97 -47.03 7.01
C ALA A 583 -43.28 -46.05 6.05
N GLU A 584 -43.86 -44.87 5.85
CA GLU A 584 -43.29 -43.82 5.00
C GLU A 584 -41.94 -43.32 5.56
N ILE A 585 -41.01 -43.03 4.67
CA ILE A 585 -39.71 -42.44 4.99
C ILE A 585 -39.86 -40.93 5.20
N ASN A 586 -39.23 -40.40 6.25
CA ASN A 586 -39.16 -38.95 6.49
C ASN A 586 -37.84 -38.34 5.95
N VAL A 587 -37.67 -37.03 6.09
CA VAL A 587 -36.48 -36.32 5.58
C VAL A 587 -35.19 -36.74 6.29
N GLU A 588 -35.25 -37.07 7.59
CA GLU A 588 -34.06 -37.49 8.35
C GLU A 588 -33.60 -38.88 7.94
N ASP A 589 -34.55 -39.81 7.78
CA ASP A 589 -34.27 -41.14 7.25
C ASP A 589 -33.65 -41.04 5.83
N LEU A 590 -34.20 -40.16 4.99
CA LEU A 590 -33.69 -39.90 3.64
C LEU A 590 -32.26 -39.37 3.69
N LYS A 591 -31.94 -38.37 4.52
CA LYS A 591 -30.57 -37.84 4.66
C LYS A 591 -29.57 -38.92 5.09
N ASN A 592 -29.99 -39.84 5.95
CA ASN A 592 -29.15 -40.95 6.40
C ASN A 592 -28.95 -42.02 5.30
N ALA A 593 -29.91 -42.18 4.40
CA ALA A 593 -29.81 -43.08 3.23
C ALA A 593 -29.01 -42.48 2.06
N MET A 594 -28.77 -41.17 2.05
CA MET A 594 -28.00 -40.48 1.00
C MET A 594 -26.51 -40.47 1.35
N THR A 595 -25.67 -41.08 0.53
CA THR A 595 -24.22 -41.18 0.76
C THR A 595 -23.38 -40.58 -0.36
N CYS A 596 -22.30 -39.88 0.01
CA CYS A 596 -21.31 -39.31 -0.90
C CYS A 596 -19.94 -39.31 -0.20
N ASP A 597 -18.89 -39.77 -0.88
CA ASP A 597 -17.52 -39.86 -0.36
C ASP A 597 -17.40 -40.57 1.01
N GLY A 598 -18.21 -41.62 1.22
CA GLY A 598 -18.21 -42.39 2.46
C GLY A 598 -18.89 -41.70 3.66
N LYS A 599 -19.61 -40.60 3.44
CA LYS A 599 -20.38 -39.87 4.46
C LYS A 599 -21.86 -39.78 4.08
N THR A 600 -22.75 -39.80 5.06
CA THR A 600 -24.18 -39.51 4.85
C THR A 600 -24.42 -38.01 4.66
N LEU A 601 -25.55 -37.62 4.07
CA LEU A 601 -25.91 -36.21 3.98
C LEU A 601 -26.06 -35.58 5.37
N THR A 602 -26.57 -36.32 6.36
CA THR A 602 -26.58 -35.88 7.76
C THR A 602 -25.17 -35.55 8.27
N GLN A 603 -24.17 -36.39 7.99
CA GLN A 603 -22.78 -36.13 8.39
C GLN A 603 -22.13 -34.94 7.66
N TRP A 604 -22.59 -34.59 6.46
CA TRP A 604 -22.17 -33.39 5.75
C TRP A 604 -22.77 -32.10 6.35
N LEU A 605 -23.90 -32.19 7.05
CA LEU A 605 -24.67 -31.05 7.57
C LEU A 605 -24.54 -30.86 9.10
N VAL A 606 -23.32 -30.98 9.65
CA VAL A 606 -23.00 -30.83 11.10
C VAL A 606 -22.07 -29.65 11.39
#